data_AF-A0A0K6GIC8-F1
#
_entry.id   AF-A0A0K6GIC8-F1
#
_cell.length_a   1.000
_cell.length_b   1.000
_cell.length_c   1.000
_cell.angle_alpha   90.00
_cell.angle_beta   90.00
_cell.angle_gamma   90.00
#
_symmetry.space_group_name_H-M   'P 1'
#
loop_
_entity.id
_entity.type
_entity.pdbx_description
1 polymer ?
#
loop_
_entity_poly.entity_id
_entity_poly.type
_entity_poly.pdbx_seq_one_letter_code
_entity_poly.pdbx_strand_id
1 'polypeptide(L)'
;METLLDILWDDRKLFLRALMLDVPIASGLSGLLFLFSRRVAQEDDSQQNPSSLRKKLHELASRYYLVQDGSQIAPTLNVISSNPCYGDWITTPKHVDPEDSRWIMTAFIKRLSERSYPEPLIEEDASMMLHFVPLATDALTQDIIPAVLKHAIEYGWLVLLAQEDQDEIKRPVHSLLPALM
;
A
#
# COMPACT_ATOMS: atom_id res chain seq x y z
N MET A 1 2.78 -21.87 -9.37
CA MET A 1 2.67 -20.51 -8.79
C MET A 1 1.22 -20.13 -8.56
N GLU A 2 0.29 -20.44 -9.46
CA GLU A 2 -1.15 -20.25 -9.26
C GLU A 2 -1.66 -20.79 -7.92
N THR A 3 -1.34 -22.05 -7.60
CA THR A 3 -1.73 -22.67 -6.31
C THR A 3 -1.22 -21.90 -5.08
N LEU A 4 -0.05 -21.26 -5.16
CA LEU A 4 0.49 -20.50 -4.03
C LEU A 4 -0.20 -19.14 -3.89
N LEU A 5 -0.46 -18.46 -5.01
CA LEU A 5 -1.22 -17.20 -4.97
C LEU A 5 -2.65 -17.44 -4.51
N ASP A 6 -3.26 -18.55 -4.91
CA ASP A 6 -4.61 -18.95 -4.47
C ASP A 6 -4.65 -19.17 -2.94
N ILE A 7 -3.65 -19.82 -2.37
CA ILE A 7 -3.54 -19.96 -0.91
C ILE A 7 -3.42 -18.59 -0.24
N LEU A 8 -2.53 -17.71 -0.74
CA LEU A 8 -2.38 -16.36 -0.18
C LEU A 8 -3.65 -15.52 -0.30
N TRP A 9 -4.41 -15.75 -1.37
CA TRP A 9 -5.69 -15.09 -1.59
C TRP A 9 -6.78 -15.55 -0.63
N ASP A 10 -6.91 -16.86 -0.47
CA ASP A 10 -7.90 -17.46 0.41
C ASP A 10 -7.58 -17.14 1.88
N ASP A 11 -6.29 -17.15 2.24
CA ASP A 11 -5.77 -16.81 3.56
C ASP A 11 -5.36 -15.34 3.71
N ARG A 12 -5.90 -14.43 2.89
CA ARG A 12 -5.47 -13.01 2.82
C ARG A 12 -5.45 -12.27 4.16
N LYS A 13 -6.33 -12.60 5.13
CA LYS A 13 -6.28 -12.01 6.48
C LYS A 13 -5.06 -12.50 7.28
N LEU A 14 -4.66 -13.76 7.12
CA LEU A 14 -3.42 -14.29 7.71
C LEU A 14 -2.20 -13.68 7.03
N PHE A 15 -2.27 -13.48 5.71
CA PHE A 15 -1.24 -12.78 4.95
C PHE A 15 -1.05 -11.34 5.45
N LEU A 16 -2.13 -10.57 5.66
CA LEU A 16 -2.06 -9.24 6.28
C LEU A 16 -1.37 -9.29 7.65
N ARG A 17 -1.80 -10.20 8.52
CA ARG A 17 -1.19 -10.35 9.85
C ARG A 17 0.30 -10.66 9.75
N ALA A 18 0.72 -11.49 8.79
CA ALA A 18 2.12 -11.80 8.56
C ALA A 18 2.93 -10.59 8.07
N LEU A 19 2.35 -9.71 7.25
CA LEU A 19 2.99 -8.45 6.84
C LEU A 19 3.21 -7.49 8.02
N MET A 20 2.38 -7.55 9.05
CA MET A 20 2.50 -6.71 10.25
C MET A 20 3.54 -7.20 11.27
N LEU A 21 4.16 -8.37 11.06
CA LEU A 21 5.15 -8.92 11.99
C LEU A 21 6.55 -8.35 11.69
N ASP A 22 7.18 -7.74 12.69
CA ASP A 22 8.57 -7.22 12.63
C ASP A 22 9.62 -8.35 12.67
N VAL A 23 9.56 -9.28 11.70
CA VAL A 23 10.36 -10.52 11.69
C VAL A 23 10.92 -10.75 10.27
N PRO A 24 12.06 -11.45 10.08
CA PRO A 24 12.61 -11.84 8.76
C PRO A 24 11.64 -12.50 7.77
N ILE A 25 10.44 -12.90 8.23
CA ILE A 25 9.31 -13.32 7.39
C ILE A 25 8.97 -12.26 6.34
N ALA A 26 9.04 -10.97 6.69
CA ALA A 26 8.70 -9.86 5.79
C ALA A 26 9.61 -9.80 4.55
N SER A 27 10.89 -10.15 4.67
CA SER A 27 11.83 -10.26 3.55
C SER A 27 11.52 -11.44 2.62
N GLY A 28 10.88 -12.50 3.12
CA GLY A 28 10.39 -13.60 2.28
C GLY A 28 9.19 -13.20 1.42
N LEU A 29 8.33 -12.32 1.94
CA LEU A 29 7.11 -11.88 1.27
C LEU A 29 7.39 -10.92 0.11
N SER A 30 8.38 -10.02 0.23
CA SER A 30 8.82 -9.18 -0.88
C SER A 30 9.39 -10.01 -2.05
N GLY A 31 10.14 -11.07 -1.74
CA GLY A 31 10.61 -12.04 -2.74
C GLY A 31 9.46 -12.77 -3.44
N LEU A 32 8.42 -13.17 -2.70
CA LEU A 32 7.22 -13.78 -3.29
C LEU A 32 6.46 -12.80 -4.20
N LEU A 33 6.24 -11.57 -3.76
CA LEU A 33 5.61 -10.53 -4.57
C LEU A 33 6.37 -10.28 -5.87
N PHE A 34 7.70 -10.24 -5.82
CA PHE A 34 8.54 -10.12 -7.00
C PHE A 34 8.41 -11.33 -7.95
N LEU A 35 8.37 -12.55 -7.43
CA LEU A 35 8.20 -13.75 -8.26
C LEU A 35 6.83 -13.78 -8.93
N PHE A 36 5.77 -13.41 -8.20
CA PHE A 36 4.42 -13.30 -8.76
C PHE A 36 4.33 -12.19 -9.81
N SER A 37 4.92 -11.01 -9.56
CA SER A 37 4.90 -9.91 -10.51
C SER A 37 5.58 -10.29 -11.81
N ARG A 38 6.75 -10.96 -11.73
CA ARG A 38 7.47 -11.48 -12.90
C ARG A 38 6.67 -12.56 -13.63
N ARG A 39 5.97 -13.46 -12.92
CA ARG A 39 5.13 -14.49 -13.54
C ARG A 39 3.96 -13.88 -14.30
N VAL A 40 3.26 -12.94 -13.67
CA VAL A 40 2.12 -12.22 -14.26
C VAL A 40 2.56 -11.38 -15.46
N ALA A 41 3.76 -10.79 -15.43
CA ALA A 41 4.33 -10.06 -16.56
C ALA A 41 4.67 -10.95 -17.77
N GLN A 42 4.82 -12.27 -17.56
CA GLN A 42 5.02 -13.24 -18.65
C GLN A 42 3.69 -13.77 -19.23
N GLU A 43 2.55 -13.41 -18.64
CA GLU A 43 1.25 -13.76 -19.21
C GLU A 43 0.90 -12.76 -20.31
N ASP A 44 0.61 -13.30 -21.50
CA ASP A 44 0.19 -12.55 -22.69
C ASP A 44 -1.30 -12.19 -22.58
N ASP A 45 -1.64 -11.47 -21.51
CA ASP A 45 -3.00 -11.08 -21.20
C ASP A 45 -3.25 -9.63 -21.61
N SER A 46 -4.37 -9.40 -22.27
CA SER A 46 -4.82 -8.03 -22.56
C SER A 46 -5.24 -7.31 -21.28
N GLN A 47 -5.00 -6.00 -21.21
CA GLN A 47 -5.48 -5.17 -20.09
C GLN A 47 -7.01 -5.22 -19.93
N GLN A 48 -7.75 -5.54 -20.99
CA GLN A 48 -9.21 -5.64 -20.96
C GLN A 48 -9.73 -6.95 -20.35
N ASN A 49 -8.96 -8.04 -20.44
CA ASN A 49 -9.32 -9.35 -19.91
C ASN A 49 -8.10 -10.00 -19.23
N PRO A 50 -7.70 -9.53 -18.04
CA PRO A 50 -6.57 -10.10 -17.32
C PRO A 50 -6.92 -11.49 -16.78
N SER A 51 -5.90 -12.35 -16.65
CA SER A 51 -6.02 -13.62 -15.94
C SER A 51 -6.52 -13.42 -14.51
N SER A 52 -7.11 -14.48 -13.96
CA SER A 52 -7.45 -14.54 -12.54
C SER A 52 -6.21 -14.31 -11.66
N LEU A 53 -5.04 -14.82 -12.07
CA LEU A 53 -3.78 -14.66 -11.36
C LEU A 53 -3.42 -13.18 -11.22
N ARG A 54 -3.45 -12.42 -12.32
CA ARG A 54 -3.15 -10.99 -12.32
C ARG A 54 -4.11 -10.20 -11.44
N LYS A 55 -5.42 -10.50 -11.50
CA LYS A 55 -6.43 -9.85 -10.65
C LYS A 55 -6.16 -10.10 -9.17
N LYS A 56 -5.89 -11.34 -8.77
CA LYS A 56 -5.61 -11.71 -7.38
C LYS A 56 -4.36 -11.02 -6.86
N LEU A 57 -3.29 -11.02 -7.65
CA LEU A 57 -2.04 -10.38 -7.26
C LEU A 57 -2.21 -8.87 -7.09
N HIS A 58 -2.91 -8.22 -8.02
CA HIS A 58 -3.19 -6.79 -7.93
C HIS A 58 -4.05 -6.43 -6.72
N GLU A 59 -5.11 -7.21 -6.43
CA GLU A 59 -5.95 -6.95 -5.25
C GLU A 59 -5.15 -7.14 -3.95
N LEU A 60 -4.32 -8.18 -3.82
CA LEU A 60 -3.47 -8.36 -2.64
C LEU A 60 -2.48 -7.21 -2.45
N ALA A 61 -1.80 -6.81 -3.53
CA ALA A 61 -0.85 -5.70 -3.50
C ALA A 61 -1.53 -4.40 -3.10
N SER A 62 -2.66 -4.08 -3.74
CA SER A 62 -3.42 -2.85 -3.47
C SER A 62 -4.02 -2.83 -2.06
N ARG A 63 -4.56 -3.94 -1.57
CA ARG A 63 -5.17 -3.99 -0.22
C ARG A 63 -4.16 -3.73 0.88
N TYR A 64 -3.00 -4.37 0.79
CA TYR A 64 -2.03 -4.36 1.87
C TYR A 64 -0.90 -3.35 1.65
N TYR A 65 -1.02 -2.51 0.63
CA TYR A 65 -0.07 -1.43 0.30
C TYR A 65 0.24 -0.52 1.50
N LEU A 66 -0.78 -0.14 2.29
CA LEU A 66 -0.59 0.71 3.48
C LEU A 66 0.12 0.03 4.65
N VAL A 67 0.30 -1.29 4.58
CA VAL A 67 0.86 -2.13 5.65
C VAL A 67 2.29 -2.54 5.35
N GLN A 68 2.72 -2.49 4.08
CA GLN A 68 4.03 -2.93 3.63
C GLN A 68 5.17 -2.21 4.39
N ASP A 69 6.22 -2.97 4.70
CA ASP A 69 7.49 -2.42 5.18
C ASP A 69 8.30 -1.78 4.03
N GLY A 70 9.38 -1.07 4.36
CA GLY A 70 10.22 -0.38 3.37
C GLY A 70 10.77 -1.28 2.26
N SER A 71 11.06 -2.56 2.57
CA SER A 71 11.59 -3.54 1.61
C SER A 71 10.52 -4.06 0.64
N GLN A 72 9.25 -3.97 1.03
CA GLN A 72 8.12 -4.47 0.27
C GLN A 72 7.41 -3.39 -0.56
N ILE A 73 7.62 -2.09 -0.25
CA ILE A 73 6.99 -0.97 -0.98
C ILE A 73 7.30 -1.04 -2.49
N ALA A 74 8.58 -1.06 -2.87
CA ALA A 74 8.99 -1.06 -4.27
C ALA A 74 8.43 -2.25 -5.09
N PRO A 75 8.53 -3.52 -4.65
CA PRO A 75 7.93 -4.62 -5.40
C PRO A 75 6.39 -4.55 -5.42
N THR A 76 5.75 -4.05 -4.37
CA THR A 76 4.29 -3.84 -4.34
C THR A 76 3.87 -2.78 -5.35
N LEU A 77 4.60 -1.67 -5.43
CA LEU A 77 4.35 -0.62 -6.41
C LEU A 77 4.56 -1.07 -7.84
N ASN A 78 5.58 -1.90 -8.09
CA ASN A 78 5.76 -2.50 -9.41
C ASN A 78 4.55 -3.35 -9.80
N VAL A 79 3.96 -4.09 -8.85
CA VAL A 79 2.70 -4.81 -9.09
C VAL A 79 1.56 -3.85 -9.38
N ILE A 80 1.38 -2.78 -8.60
CA ILE A 80 0.26 -1.84 -8.80
C ILE A 80 0.41 -1.09 -10.13
N SER A 81 1.59 -0.54 -10.41
CA SER A 81 1.90 0.31 -11.57
C SER A 81 1.97 -0.45 -12.89
N SER A 82 2.37 -1.73 -12.89
CA SER A 82 2.36 -2.58 -14.09
C SER A 82 0.95 -3.04 -14.48
N ASN A 83 -0.03 -2.73 -13.64
CA ASN A 83 -1.40 -3.18 -13.75
C ASN A 83 -2.40 -1.99 -13.67
N PRO A 84 -2.17 -0.87 -14.38
CA PRO A 84 -3.09 0.26 -14.33
C PRO A 84 -4.34 -0.11 -15.14
N CYS A 85 -5.52 0.27 -14.63
CA CYS A 85 -6.81 0.13 -15.31
C CYS A 85 -7.56 -1.21 -15.17
N TYR A 86 -7.40 -1.93 -14.06
CA TYR A 86 -8.31 -3.04 -13.77
C TYR A 86 -9.58 -2.58 -13.07
N GLY A 87 -10.68 -2.44 -13.81
CA GLY A 87 -12.04 -2.28 -13.29
C GLY A 87 -12.23 -1.18 -12.22
N ASP A 88 -13.14 -1.42 -11.30
CA ASP A 88 -13.51 -0.48 -10.22
C ASP A 88 -12.50 -0.50 -9.06
N TRP A 89 -11.28 -1.02 -9.25
CA TRP A 89 -10.31 -1.18 -8.16
C TRP A 89 -9.87 0.16 -7.54
N ILE A 90 -10.00 1.25 -8.28
CA ILE A 90 -9.75 2.62 -7.79
C ILE A 90 -10.76 2.99 -6.68
N THR A 91 -11.99 2.47 -6.73
CA THR A 91 -13.05 2.77 -5.77
C THR A 91 -13.37 1.60 -4.84
N THR A 92 -12.82 0.42 -5.10
CA THR A 92 -13.10 -0.79 -4.31
C THR A 92 -12.47 -0.68 -2.92
N PRO A 93 -13.19 -1.07 -1.85
CA PRO A 93 -12.63 -1.16 -0.51
C PRO A 93 -11.32 -1.96 -0.45
N LYS A 94 -10.37 -1.46 0.33
CA LYS A 94 -9.05 -2.07 0.55
C LYS A 94 -8.99 -2.95 1.79
N HIS A 95 -10.15 -3.27 2.36
CA HIS A 95 -10.33 -4.15 3.50
C HIS A 95 -11.38 -5.23 3.18
N VAL A 96 -11.33 -6.35 3.91
CA VAL A 96 -12.34 -7.43 3.84
C VAL A 96 -13.51 -7.17 4.79
N ASP A 97 -13.21 -6.64 5.97
CA ASP A 97 -14.17 -6.40 7.05
C ASP A 97 -13.65 -5.29 7.99
N PRO A 98 -14.42 -4.86 9.00
CA PRO A 98 -14.01 -3.78 9.89
C PRO A 98 -12.75 -4.10 10.72
N GLU A 99 -12.48 -5.37 11.03
CA GLU A 99 -11.29 -5.76 11.78
C GLU A 99 -10.03 -5.58 10.90
N ASP A 100 -10.12 -6.02 9.64
CA ASP A 100 -9.10 -5.86 8.61
C ASP A 100 -8.79 -4.38 8.38
N SER A 101 -9.82 -3.53 8.28
CA SER A 101 -9.67 -2.07 8.18
C SER A 101 -8.90 -1.51 9.37
N ARG A 102 -9.26 -1.89 10.60
CA ARG A 102 -8.58 -1.40 11.81
C ARG A 102 -7.11 -1.81 11.83
N TRP A 103 -6.78 -3.04 11.44
CA TRP A 103 -5.38 -3.48 11.36
C TRP A 103 -4.58 -2.71 10.34
N ILE A 104 -5.12 -2.51 9.13
CA ILE A 104 -4.46 -1.74 8.07
C ILE A 104 -4.13 -0.33 8.57
N MET A 105 -5.11 0.36 9.15
CA MET A 105 -4.95 1.74 9.61
C MET A 105 -4.02 1.84 10.83
N THR A 106 -4.05 0.84 11.73
CA THR A 106 -3.13 0.78 12.87
C THR A 106 -1.69 0.55 12.41
N ALA A 107 -1.46 -0.35 11.45
CA ALA A 107 -0.14 -0.59 10.88
C ALA A 107 0.39 0.65 10.15
N PHE A 108 -0.48 1.34 9.41
CA PHE A 108 -0.14 2.60 8.75
C PHE A 108 0.29 3.67 9.75
N ILE A 109 -0.47 3.86 10.84
CA ILE A 109 -0.08 4.78 11.93
C ILE A 109 1.26 4.39 12.54
N LYS A 110 1.44 3.10 12.89
CA LYS A 110 2.68 2.57 13.47
C LYS A 110 3.87 2.91 12.56
N ARG A 111 3.75 2.62 11.27
CA ARG A 111 4.78 2.91 10.25
C ARG A 111 5.15 4.39 10.20
N LEU A 112 4.16 5.29 10.26
CA LEU A 112 4.42 6.73 10.27
C LEU A 112 5.04 7.21 11.60
N SER A 113 4.68 6.59 12.72
CA SER A 113 5.15 6.97 14.06
C SER A 113 6.56 6.49 14.40
N GLU A 114 7.00 5.35 13.87
CA GLU A 114 8.29 4.74 14.21
C GLU A 114 9.46 5.29 13.39
N ARG A 115 9.17 6.05 12.33
CA ARG A 115 10.19 6.56 11.42
C ARG A 115 10.61 7.97 11.83
N SER A 116 11.84 8.08 12.34
CA SER A 116 12.45 9.36 12.70
C SER A 116 12.96 10.16 11.48
N TYR A 117 13.11 9.51 10.32
CA TYR A 117 13.54 10.12 9.07
C TYR A 117 12.69 9.59 7.89
N PRO A 118 12.29 10.45 6.93
CA PRO A 118 11.57 10.00 5.76
C PRO A 118 12.45 9.10 4.88
N GLU A 119 11.93 7.94 4.47
CA GLU A 119 12.58 7.15 3.42
C GLU A 119 12.22 7.75 2.05
N PRO A 120 13.17 7.85 1.10
CA PRO A 120 12.94 8.45 -0.22
C PRO A 120 11.75 7.83 -0.98
N LEU A 121 11.56 6.52 -0.82
CA LEU A 121 10.47 5.75 -1.45
C LEU A 121 9.07 6.13 -0.92
N ILE A 122 8.96 6.74 0.27
CA ILE A 122 7.68 7.23 0.79
C ILE A 122 7.38 8.64 0.27
N GLU A 123 8.41 9.46 -0.02
CA GLU A 123 8.21 10.80 -0.57
C GLU A 123 7.60 10.78 -1.97
N GLU A 124 8.04 9.85 -2.82
CA GLU A 124 7.52 9.71 -4.19
C GLU A 124 6.06 9.23 -4.22
N ASP A 125 5.56 8.64 -3.14
CA ASP A 125 4.31 7.88 -3.13
C ASP A 125 3.30 8.25 -2.04
N ALA A 126 3.57 9.34 -1.32
CA ALA A 126 2.70 9.82 -0.26
C ALA A 126 1.27 10.14 -0.78
N SER A 127 1.15 10.55 -2.05
CA SER A 127 -0.13 10.79 -2.71
C SER A 127 -0.96 9.51 -2.85
N MET A 128 -0.34 8.38 -3.27
CA MET A 128 -1.03 7.10 -3.37
C MET A 128 -1.40 6.55 -1.98
N MET A 129 -0.50 6.69 -1.01
CA MET A 129 -0.81 6.32 0.39
C MET A 129 -2.06 7.04 0.90
N LEU A 130 -2.13 8.36 0.74
CA LEU A 130 -3.30 9.15 1.16
C LEU A 130 -4.55 8.81 0.35
N HIS A 131 -4.42 8.51 -0.94
CA HIS A 131 -5.55 8.05 -1.75
C HIS A 131 -6.13 6.72 -1.26
N PHE A 132 -5.30 5.83 -0.71
CA PHE A 132 -5.73 4.52 -0.23
C PHE A 132 -6.35 4.56 1.18
N VAL A 133 -6.04 5.57 2.00
CA VAL A 133 -6.60 5.77 3.35
C VAL A 133 -8.14 5.72 3.38
N PRO A 134 -8.89 6.51 2.58
CA PRO A 134 -10.35 6.44 2.60
C PRO A 134 -10.88 5.08 2.14
N LEU A 135 -10.21 4.45 1.16
CA LEU A 135 -10.60 3.13 0.65
C LEU A 135 -10.32 2.00 1.65
N ALA A 136 -9.33 2.18 2.53
CA ALA A 136 -8.99 1.25 3.59
C ALA A 136 -9.84 1.45 4.86
N THR A 137 -10.64 2.52 4.95
CA THR A 137 -11.44 2.85 6.13
C THR A 137 -12.85 2.28 6.03
N ASP A 138 -13.24 1.43 6.98
CA ASP A 138 -14.60 0.96 7.14
C ASP A 138 -15.46 1.95 7.95
N ALA A 139 -16.78 1.96 7.72
CA ALA A 139 -17.72 2.82 8.43
C ALA A 139 -17.72 2.61 9.96
N LEU A 140 -17.42 1.40 10.43
CA LEU A 140 -17.35 1.03 11.85
C LEU A 140 -15.98 1.30 12.49
N THR A 141 -15.02 1.82 11.72
CA THR A 141 -13.66 2.13 12.20
C THR A 141 -13.30 3.61 12.06
N GLN A 142 -14.28 4.49 11.83
CA GLN A 142 -14.03 5.92 11.63
C GLN A 142 -13.39 6.62 12.84
N ASP A 143 -13.46 6.01 14.02
CA ASP A 143 -12.78 6.47 15.23
C ASP A 143 -11.25 6.56 15.06
N ILE A 144 -10.65 5.82 14.12
CA ILE A 144 -9.21 5.83 13.87
C ILE A 144 -8.75 6.99 12.96
N ILE A 145 -9.65 7.58 12.18
CA ILE A 145 -9.32 8.62 11.19
C ILE A 145 -8.55 9.81 11.80
N PRO A 146 -8.93 10.35 12.96
CA PRO A 146 -8.18 11.47 13.56
C PRO A 146 -6.72 11.12 13.83
N ALA A 147 -6.44 9.88 14.27
CA ALA A 147 -5.07 9.43 14.53
C ALA A 147 -4.28 9.26 13.22
N VAL A 148 -4.92 8.74 12.18
CA VAL A 148 -4.32 8.61 10.84
C VAL A 148 -3.91 9.98 10.31
N LEU A 149 -4.83 10.95 10.32
CA LEU A 149 -4.58 12.30 9.83
C LEU A 149 -3.46 12.98 10.61
N LYS A 150 -3.47 12.86 11.95
CA LYS A 150 -2.41 13.41 12.80
C LYS A 150 -1.03 12.92 12.34
N HIS A 151 -0.83 11.61 12.26
CA HIS A 151 0.47 11.04 11.93
C HIS A 151 0.87 11.28 10.47
N ALA A 152 -0.10 11.30 9.53
CA ALA A 152 0.16 11.62 8.14
C ALA A 152 0.63 13.08 7.96
N ILE A 153 0.01 14.02 8.68
CA ILE A 153 0.40 15.43 8.68
C ILE A 153 1.77 15.60 9.33
N GLU A 154 2.01 15.00 10.50
CA GLU A 154 3.31 15.05 11.19
C GLU A 154 4.43 14.51 10.30
N TYR A 155 4.21 13.36 9.66
CA TYR A 155 5.16 12.77 8.71
C TYR A 155 5.39 13.67 7.49
N GLY A 156 4.33 14.25 6.92
CA GLY A 156 4.43 15.19 5.80
C GLY A 156 5.26 16.42 6.15
N TRP A 157 5.17 16.92 7.39
CA TRP A 157 6.05 18.00 7.85
C TRP A 157 7.51 17.57 7.98
N LEU A 158 7.78 16.36 8.47
CA LEU A 158 9.15 15.84 8.55
C LEU A 158 9.78 15.72 7.16
N VAL A 159 9.02 15.27 6.16
CA VAL A 159 9.43 15.27 4.74
C VAL A 159 9.82 16.66 4.28
N LEU A 160 8.93 17.65 4.48
CA LEU A 160 9.18 19.01 4.02
C LEU A 160 10.37 19.67 4.73
N LEU A 161 10.57 19.39 6.02
CA LEU A 161 11.67 19.94 6.81
C LEU A 161 13.01 19.26 6.51
N ALA A 162 13.00 18.02 6.00
CA ALA A 162 14.20 17.31 5.60
C ALA A 162 14.74 17.74 4.23
N GLN A 163 13.95 18.47 3.43
CA GLN A 163 14.36 18.98 2.12
C GLN A 163 15.08 20.33 2.26
N GLU A 164 16.29 20.41 1.71
CA GLU A 164 17.15 21.60 1.79
C GLU A 164 16.87 22.62 0.67
N ASP A 165 16.20 22.21 -0.42
CA ASP A 165 15.92 23.05 -1.60
C ASP A 165 14.43 23.45 -1.72
N GLN A 166 14.17 24.75 -1.95
CA GLN A 166 12.82 25.29 -2.12
C GLN A 166 12.08 24.74 -3.34
N ASP A 167 12.79 24.30 -4.38
CA ASP A 167 12.16 23.68 -5.55
C ASP A 167 11.82 22.19 -5.32
N GLU A 168 12.47 21.53 -4.35
CA GLU A 168 12.09 20.21 -3.87
C GLU A 168 10.83 20.28 -2.99
N ILE A 169 10.75 21.27 -2.10
CA ILE A 169 9.60 21.51 -1.19
C ILE A 169 8.27 21.71 -1.94
N LYS A 170 8.30 22.28 -3.16
CA LYS A 170 7.09 22.50 -3.96
C LYS A 170 6.46 21.19 -4.47
N ARG A 171 7.24 20.12 -4.69
CA ARG A 171 6.73 18.86 -5.26
C ARG A 171 5.79 18.11 -4.30
N PRO A 172 6.15 17.89 -3.01
CA PRO A 172 5.23 17.26 -2.05
C PRO A 172 4.00 18.13 -1.78
N VAL A 173 4.15 19.46 -1.71
CA VAL A 173 3.00 20.36 -1.48
C VAL A 173 1.96 20.25 -2.60
N HIS A 174 2.39 20.15 -3.86
CA HIS A 174 1.49 19.97 -5.00
C HIS A 174 0.88 18.56 -5.11
N SER A 175 1.49 17.52 -4.52
CA SER A 175 0.97 16.14 -4.57
C SER A 175 0.14 15.75 -3.35
N LEU A 176 0.41 16.34 -2.18
CA LEU A 176 -0.26 16.06 -0.91
C LEU A 176 -1.55 16.86 -0.74
N LEU A 177 -1.58 18.15 -1.11
CA LEU A 177 -2.76 19.00 -0.93
C LEU A 177 -3.99 18.47 -1.71
N PRO A 178 -3.88 18.05 -2.98
CA PRO A 178 -5.02 17.49 -3.71
C PRO A 178 -5.45 16.11 -3.19
N ALA A 179 -4.58 15.37 -2.50
CA ALA A 179 -4.89 14.05 -1.94
C ALA A 179 -5.59 14.12 -0.56
N LEU A 180 -5.57 15.30 0.07
CA LEU A 180 -6.22 15.57 1.36
C LEU A 180 -7.57 16.30 1.22
N MET A 181 -7.91 16.80 0.02
CA MET A 181 -9.15 17.50 -0.33
C MET A 181 -10.14 16.58 -1.04
#